data_AF-A0A971L249-F1
#
_entry.id   AF-A0A971L249-F1
#
_cell.length_a   1.000
_cell.length_b   1.000
_cell.length_c   1.000
_cell.angle_alpha   90.00
_cell.angle_beta   90.00
_cell.angle_gamma   90.00
#
_symmetry.space_group_name_H-M   'P 1'
#
loop_
_entity.id
_entity.type
_entity.pdbx_description
1 polymer ?
#
loop_
_entity_poly.entity_id
_entity_poly.type
_entity_poly.pdbx_seq_one_letter_code
_entity_poly.pdbx_strand_id
1 'polypeptide(L)'
;IYVAFRFQYKFAVGSVLALVHDVIILLGFFSVFKIDFDLTVLAALLAVVGYSINDTIVIYDRIRENFRKMREGTVSELINLSINQTLIRTTITSLTTLLVVVALFLLGGEMIRNFALALMVGIIVGTYSSIYIAGTLLLSMKVTRDDLAIPVKEGVLEEDGRP
;
A
#
# COMPACT_ATOMS: atom_id res chain seq x y z
N ILE A 1 4.78 11.84 5.90
CA ILE A 1 5.81 11.82 6.97
C ILE A 1 6.25 10.38 7.27
N TYR A 2 5.39 9.51 7.81
CA TYR A 2 5.74 8.11 8.11
C TYR A 2 6.44 7.38 6.94
N VAL A 3 5.88 7.44 5.73
CA VAL A 3 6.46 6.79 4.53
C VAL A 3 7.86 7.31 4.20
N ALA A 4 8.08 8.62 4.36
CA ALA A 4 9.36 9.25 4.06
C ALA A 4 10.46 8.81 5.05
N PHE A 5 10.09 8.52 6.30
CA PHE A 5 11.00 7.89 7.26
C PHE A 5 11.19 6.38 7.00
N ARG A 6 10.17 5.70 6.47
CA ARG A 6 10.23 4.26 6.17
C ARG A 6 11.06 3.94 4.92
N PHE A 7 11.01 4.78 3.90
CA PHE A 7 11.54 4.51 2.56
C PHE A 7 12.36 5.66 1.99
N GLN A 8 13.27 5.33 1.06
CA GLN A 8 13.96 6.33 0.25
C GLN A 8 13.00 7.10 -0.66
N TYR A 9 13.44 8.27 -1.13
CA TYR A 9 12.58 9.26 -1.81
C TYR A 9 11.70 8.67 -2.93
N LYS A 10 12.27 7.90 -3.87
CA LYS A 10 11.49 7.32 -4.99
C LYS A 10 10.43 6.32 -4.53
N PHE A 11 10.75 5.50 -3.54
CA PHE A 11 9.81 4.58 -2.92
C PHE A 11 8.72 5.35 -2.18
N ALA A 12 9.07 6.38 -1.41
CA ALA A 12 8.09 7.18 -0.71
C ALA A 12 7.11 7.88 -1.66
N VAL A 13 7.61 8.49 -2.74
CA VAL A 13 6.77 9.11 -3.78
C VAL A 13 5.90 8.07 -4.48
N GLY A 14 6.46 6.92 -4.86
CA GLY A 14 5.70 5.84 -5.49
C GLY A 14 4.55 5.33 -4.60
N SER A 15 4.77 5.13 -3.31
CA SER A 15 3.72 4.75 -2.36
C SER A 15 2.63 5.82 -2.26
N VAL A 16 3.01 7.10 -2.18
CA VAL A 16 2.04 8.19 -2.07
C VAL A 16 1.19 8.30 -3.35
N LEU A 17 1.80 8.14 -4.53
CA LEU A 17 1.06 8.17 -5.80
C LEU A 17 0.07 7.00 -5.91
N ALA A 18 0.44 5.79 -5.46
CA ALA A 18 -0.49 4.66 -5.38
C ALA A 18 -1.66 4.96 -4.44
N LEU A 19 -1.41 5.58 -3.28
CA LEU A 19 -2.47 5.98 -2.36
C LEU A 19 -3.40 7.06 -2.94
N VAL A 20 -2.85 8.03 -3.65
CA VAL A 20 -3.65 9.06 -4.34
C VAL A 20 -4.58 8.41 -5.36
N HIS A 21 -4.07 7.44 -6.13
CA HIS A 21 -4.88 6.64 -7.05
C HIS A 21 -6.05 5.94 -6.31
N ASP A 22 -5.78 5.31 -5.17
CA ASP A 22 -6.81 4.60 -4.40
C ASP A 22 -7.91 5.53 -3.88
N VAL A 23 -7.50 6.68 -3.34
CA VAL A 23 -8.41 7.72 -2.86
C VAL A 23 -9.28 8.26 -4.01
N ILE A 24 -8.68 8.52 -5.18
CA ILE A 24 -9.42 9.01 -6.35
C ILE A 24 -10.46 7.99 -6.81
N ILE A 25 -10.10 6.70 -6.88
CA ILE A 25 -11.06 5.66 -7.30
C ILE A 25 -12.18 5.52 -6.28
N LEU A 26 -11.86 5.54 -4.99
CA LEU A 26 -12.88 5.42 -3.94
C LEU A 26 -13.85 6.61 -3.96
N LEU A 27 -13.35 7.84 -4.05
CA LEU A 27 -14.19 9.04 -4.18
C LEU A 27 -14.97 9.04 -5.50
N GLY A 28 -14.35 8.61 -6.60
CA GLY A 28 -14.97 8.47 -7.91
C GLY A 28 -16.13 7.46 -7.88
N PHE A 29 -15.98 6.34 -7.18
CA PHE A 29 -17.04 5.37 -6.96
C PHE A 29 -18.24 6.03 -6.26
N PHE A 30 -18.02 6.69 -5.11
CA PHE A 30 -19.10 7.38 -4.39
C PHE A 30 -19.78 8.45 -5.24
N SER A 31 -19.00 9.19 -6.04
CA SER A 31 -19.52 10.21 -6.96
C SER A 31 -20.38 9.62 -8.07
N VAL A 32 -19.97 8.51 -8.69
CA VAL A 32 -20.68 7.88 -9.81
C VAL A 32 -21.99 7.26 -9.34
N PHE A 33 -21.97 6.58 -8.19
CA PHE A 33 -23.15 5.95 -7.61
C PHE A 33 -24.04 6.91 -6.82
N LYS A 34 -23.66 8.20 -6.75
CA LYS A 34 -24.38 9.26 -6.01
C LYS A 34 -24.68 8.87 -4.56
N ILE A 35 -23.68 8.28 -3.89
CA ILE A 35 -23.76 7.89 -2.49
C ILE A 35 -23.29 9.06 -1.64
N ASP A 36 -24.02 9.36 -0.56
CA ASP A 36 -23.68 10.46 0.33
C ASP A 36 -22.30 10.27 0.97
N PHE A 37 -21.50 11.35 0.91
CA PHE A 37 -20.20 11.41 1.56
C PHE A 37 -20.34 12.09 2.92
N ASP A 38 -20.42 11.27 3.97
CA ASP A 38 -20.52 11.73 5.36
C ASP A 38 -19.24 11.44 6.17
N LEU A 39 -19.27 11.76 7.47
CA LEU A 39 -18.14 11.53 8.37
C LEU A 39 -17.79 10.05 8.51
N THR A 40 -18.75 9.14 8.31
CA THR A 40 -18.50 7.69 8.36
C THR A 40 -17.70 7.26 7.14
N VAL A 41 -18.05 7.75 5.95
CA VAL A 41 -17.28 7.49 4.72
C VAL A 41 -15.87 8.07 4.83
N LEU A 42 -15.71 9.27 5.39
CA LEU A 42 -14.39 9.85 5.65
C LEU A 42 -13.55 8.99 6.62
N ALA A 43 -14.16 8.45 7.68
CA ALA A 43 -13.47 7.56 8.60
C ALA A 43 -13.03 6.25 7.90
N ALA A 44 -13.88 5.68 7.05
CA ALA A 44 -13.53 4.52 6.24
C ALA A 44 -12.39 4.82 5.26
N LEU A 45 -12.39 5.99 4.61
CA LEU A 45 -11.31 6.42 3.72
C LEU A 45 -9.96 6.44 4.44
N LEU A 46 -9.89 7.00 5.65
CA LEU A 46 -8.66 7.02 6.45
C LEU A 46 -8.18 5.61 6.81
N ALA A 47 -9.11 4.71 7.12
CA ALA A 47 -8.79 3.31 7.39
C ALA A 47 -8.24 2.60 6.14
N VAL A 48 -8.83 2.85 4.96
CA VAL A 48 -8.37 2.31 3.67
C VAL A 48 -6.96 2.79 3.33
N VAL A 49 -6.64 4.05 3.59
CA VAL A 49 -5.27 4.57 3.40
C VAL A 49 -4.26 3.79 4.24
N GLY A 50 -4.59 3.52 5.51
CA GLY A 50 -3.76 2.69 6.40
C GLY A 50 -3.65 1.23 5.95
N TYR A 51 -4.70 0.68 5.36
CA TYR A 51 -4.70 -0.67 4.82
C TYR A 51 -3.83 -0.79 3.55
N SER A 52 -4.06 0.07 2.56
CA SER A 52 -3.33 0.06 1.28
C SER A 52 -1.83 0.34 1.44
N ILE A 53 -1.47 1.24 2.35
CA ILE A 53 -0.05 1.55 2.60
C ILE A 53 0.68 0.36 3.21
N ASN A 54 0.02 -0.44 4.05
CA ASN A 54 0.61 -1.64 4.65
C ASN A 54 1.00 -2.66 3.58
N ASP A 55 0.11 -2.92 2.63
CA ASP A 55 0.37 -3.86 1.54
C ASP A 55 1.49 -3.34 0.62
N THR A 56 1.48 -2.04 0.33
CA THR A 56 2.56 -1.39 -0.42
C THR A 56 3.91 -1.53 0.30
N ILE A 57 3.95 -1.38 1.63
CA ILE A 57 5.17 -1.52 2.42
C ILE A 57 5.75 -2.92 2.30
N VAL A 58 4.90 -3.95 2.43
CA VAL A 58 5.32 -5.36 2.33
C VAL A 58 5.96 -5.65 0.97
N ILE A 59 5.34 -5.17 -0.11
CA ILE A 59 5.86 -5.35 -1.48
C ILE A 59 7.18 -4.60 -1.65
N TYR A 60 7.27 -3.35 -1.19
CA TYR A 60 8.46 -2.52 -1.32
C TYR A 60 9.64 -3.06 -0.52
N ASP A 61 9.39 -3.57 0.69
CA ASP A 61 10.41 -4.25 1.48
C ASP A 61 10.91 -5.51 0.76
N ARG A 62 10.01 -6.28 0.12
CA ARG A 62 10.42 -7.46 -0.65
C ARG A 62 11.23 -7.10 -1.90
N ILE A 63 10.86 -6.04 -2.61
CA ILE A 63 11.65 -5.49 -3.74
C ILE A 63 13.06 -5.17 -3.26
N ARG A 64 13.21 -4.46 -2.14
CA ARG A 64 14.52 -4.11 -1.59
C ARG A 64 15.32 -5.33 -1.15
N GLU A 65 14.68 -6.31 -0.53
CA GLU A 65 15.32 -7.56 -0.11
C GLU A 65 15.87 -8.35 -1.30
N ASN A 66 15.07 -8.54 -2.35
CA ASN A 66 15.48 -9.25 -3.55
C ASN A 66 16.59 -8.48 -4.30
N PHE A 67 16.53 -7.15 -4.34
CA PHE A 67 17.58 -6.31 -4.94
C PHE A 67 18.94 -6.50 -4.31
N ARG A 68 18.99 -6.78 -3.00
CA ARG A 68 20.25 -7.05 -2.31
C ARG A 68 20.76 -8.48 -2.54
N LYS A 69 19.85 -9.43 -2.73
CA LYS A 69 20.18 -10.86 -2.90
C LYS A 69 20.55 -11.23 -4.33
N MET A 70 19.93 -10.59 -5.32
CA MET A 70 20.13 -10.90 -6.74
C MET A 70 21.20 -9.99 -7.34
N ARG A 71 22.29 -10.59 -7.83
CA ARG A 71 23.35 -9.86 -8.55
C ARG A 71 23.01 -9.60 -10.01
N GLU A 72 22.18 -10.45 -10.61
CA GLU A 72 21.83 -10.48 -12.02
C GLU A 72 20.31 -10.36 -12.22
N GLY A 73 19.88 -9.92 -13.40
CA GLY A 73 18.48 -9.68 -13.75
C GLY A 73 18.13 -8.19 -13.87
N THR A 74 17.08 -7.91 -14.63
CA THR A 74 16.54 -6.57 -14.83
C THR A 74 15.70 -6.12 -13.63
N VAL A 75 15.55 -4.80 -13.45
CA VAL A 75 14.67 -4.22 -12.40
C VAL A 75 13.24 -4.74 -12.50
N SER A 76 12.75 -4.95 -13.73
CA SER A 76 11.39 -5.47 -13.99
C SER A 76 11.22 -6.92 -13.55
N GLU A 77 12.18 -7.79 -13.85
CA GLU A 77 12.15 -9.20 -13.41
C GLU A 77 12.16 -9.29 -11.88
N LEU A 78 12.95 -8.42 -11.25
CA LEU A 78 13.06 -8.41 -9.80
C LEU A 78 11.77 -7.94 -9.12
N ILE A 79 11.17 -6.86 -9.62
CA ILE A 79 9.87 -6.38 -9.12
C ILE A 79 8.81 -7.47 -9.31
N ASN A 80 8.76 -8.11 -10.48
CA ASN A 80 7.83 -9.20 -10.74
C ASN A 80 8.04 -10.38 -9.78
N LEU A 81 9.29 -10.79 -9.53
CA LEU A 81 9.60 -11.84 -8.56
C LEU A 81 9.13 -11.46 -7.15
N SER A 82 9.38 -10.22 -6.72
CA SER A 82 8.96 -9.73 -5.41
C SER A 82 7.44 -9.73 -5.27
N ILE A 83 6.71 -9.27 -6.28
CA ILE A 83 5.25 -9.29 -6.30
C ILE A 83 4.74 -10.72 -6.13
N ASN A 84 5.26 -11.67 -6.91
CA ASN A 84 4.85 -13.08 -6.83
C ASN A 84 5.10 -13.68 -5.44
N GLN A 85 6.20 -13.32 -4.78
CA GLN A 85 6.53 -13.81 -3.44
C GLN A 85 5.61 -13.23 -2.35
N THR A 86 5.08 -12.02 -2.54
CA THR A 86 4.18 -11.37 -1.57
C THR A 86 2.70 -11.62 -1.86
N LEU A 87 2.34 -12.06 -3.08
CA LEU A 87 0.97 -12.14 -3.57
C LEU A 87 0.04 -12.97 -2.68
N ILE A 88 0.50 -14.13 -2.20
CA ILE A 88 -0.30 -14.98 -1.29
C ILE A 88 -0.59 -14.25 0.02
N ARG A 89 0.40 -13.56 0.58
CA ARG A 89 0.23 -12.83 1.84
C ARG A 89 -0.77 -11.69 1.69
N THR A 90 -0.57 -10.81 0.71
CA THR A 90 -1.43 -9.64 0.49
C THR A 90 -2.84 -10.05 0.11
N THR A 91 -3.01 -11.11 -0.68
CA THR A 91 -4.32 -11.64 -1.03
C THR A 91 -5.05 -12.20 0.20
N ILE A 92 -4.36 -12.96 1.05
CA ILE A 92 -4.99 -13.55 2.25
C ILE A 92 -5.39 -12.48 3.25
N THR A 93 -4.54 -11.49 3.53
CA THR A 93 -4.88 -10.37 4.43
C THR A 93 -6.07 -9.58 3.92
N SER A 94 -6.13 -9.35 2.60
CA SER A 94 -7.24 -8.62 1.96
C SER A 94 -8.52 -9.42 1.93
N LEU A 95 -8.45 -10.72 1.62
CA LEU A 95 -9.63 -11.57 1.58
C LEU A 95 -10.25 -11.74 2.97
N THR A 96 -9.43 -11.99 3.98
CA THR A 96 -9.92 -12.16 5.36
C THR A 96 -10.54 -10.89 5.93
N THR A 97 -9.96 -9.72 5.65
CA THR A 97 -10.59 -8.44 6.02
C THR A 97 -11.86 -8.17 5.22
N LEU A 98 -11.87 -8.48 3.92
CA LEU A 98 -13.05 -8.35 3.08
C LEU A 98 -14.21 -9.21 3.58
N LEU A 99 -13.96 -10.43 4.06
CA LEU A 99 -15.01 -11.29 4.66
C LEU A 99 -15.68 -10.61 5.87
N VAL A 100 -14.88 -10.00 6.76
CA VAL A 100 -15.41 -9.28 7.92
C VAL A 100 -16.21 -8.06 7.47
N VAL A 101 -15.70 -7.31 6.48
CA VAL A 101 -16.38 -6.12 5.95
C VAL A 101 -17.68 -6.48 5.21
N VAL A 102 -17.73 -7.61 4.52
CA VAL A 102 -18.97 -8.11 3.90
C VAL A 102 -20.01 -8.46 4.96
N ALA A 103 -19.61 -9.15 6.04
CA ALA A 103 -20.51 -9.39 7.17
C ALA A 103 -21.00 -8.07 7.79
N LEU A 104 -20.11 -7.09 7.95
CA LEU A 104 -20.44 -5.75 8.45
C LEU A 104 -21.43 -5.04 7.51
N PHE A 105 -21.21 -5.13 6.20
CA PHE A 105 -22.09 -4.54 5.21
C PHE A 105 -23.48 -5.18 5.25
N LEU A 106 -23.58 -6.51 5.33
CA LEU A 106 -24.87 -7.21 5.31
C LEU A 106 -25.64 -7.11 6.64
N LEU A 107 -24.93 -7.20 7.78
CA LEU A 107 -25.52 -7.36 9.11
C LEU A 107 -25.44 -6.08 9.97
N GLY A 108 -24.64 -5.09 9.58
CA GLY A 108 -24.33 -3.92 10.41
C GLY A 108 -25.42 -2.84 10.51
N GLY A 109 -26.48 -2.93 9.71
CA GLY A 109 -27.55 -1.91 9.67
C GLY A 109 -27.19 -0.66 8.87
N GLU A 110 -28.10 0.32 8.83
CA GLU A 110 -28.00 1.48 7.93
C GLU A 110 -26.88 2.44 8.30
N MET A 111 -26.65 2.66 9.61
CA MET A 111 -25.68 3.64 10.11
C MET A 111 -24.24 3.39 9.64
N ILE A 112 -23.86 2.12 9.45
CA ILE A 112 -22.50 1.72 9.06
C ILE A 112 -22.46 1.11 7.66
N ARG A 113 -23.57 1.13 6.92
CA ARG A 113 -23.65 0.57 5.57
C ARG A 113 -22.67 1.26 4.62
N ASN A 114 -22.68 2.60 4.61
CA ASN A 114 -21.80 3.40 3.76
C ASN A 114 -20.33 3.31 4.18
N PHE A 115 -20.07 3.22 5.49
CA PHE A 115 -18.74 2.91 6.04
C PHE A 115 -18.22 1.56 5.53
N ALA A 116 -19.02 0.50 5.66
CA ALA A 116 -18.65 -0.84 5.21
C ALA A 116 -18.47 -0.90 3.68
N LEU A 117 -19.33 -0.19 2.93
CA LEU A 117 -19.19 -0.07 1.48
C LEU A 117 -17.89 0.61 1.08
N ALA A 118 -17.53 1.71 1.75
CA ALA A 118 -16.27 2.42 1.52
C ALA A 118 -15.04 1.54 1.82
N LEU A 119 -15.07 0.80 2.94
CA LEU A 119 -14.02 -0.18 3.27
C LEU A 119 -13.93 -1.28 2.21
N MET A 120 -15.07 -1.81 1.76
CA MET A 120 -15.12 -2.91 0.79
C MET A 120 -14.48 -2.49 -0.53
N VAL A 121 -14.89 -1.35 -1.08
CA VAL A 121 -14.32 -0.79 -2.32
C VAL A 121 -12.85 -0.47 -2.12
N GLY A 122 -12.51 0.19 -1.00
CA GLY A 122 -11.14 0.59 -0.71
C GLY A 122 -10.16 -0.57 -0.55
N ILE A 123 -10.56 -1.66 0.10
CA ILE A 123 -9.73 -2.88 0.23
C ILE A 123 -9.50 -3.49 -1.15
N ILE A 124 -10.55 -3.64 -1.97
CA ILE A 124 -10.42 -4.20 -3.32
C ILE A 124 -9.46 -3.37 -4.17
N VAL A 125 -9.64 -2.06 -4.18
CA VAL A 125 -8.81 -1.13 -4.95
C VAL A 125 -7.37 -1.11 -4.42
N GLY A 126 -7.17 -1.01 -3.11
CA GLY A 126 -5.85 -0.98 -2.49
C GLY A 126 -5.06 -2.28 -2.68
N THR A 127 -5.75 -3.44 -2.64
CA THR A 127 -5.12 -4.73 -2.92
C THR A 127 -4.61 -4.79 -4.36
N TYR A 128 -5.45 -4.39 -5.32
CA TYR A 128 -5.07 -4.33 -6.72
C TYR A 128 -3.93 -3.32 -6.95
N SER A 129 -4.03 -2.13 -6.37
CA SER A 129 -3.10 -1.03 -6.54
C SER A 129 -1.72 -1.34 -5.98
N SER A 130 -1.65 -1.90 -4.77
CA SER A 130 -0.39 -2.31 -4.17
C SER A 130 0.34 -3.39 -5.01
N ILE A 131 -0.40 -4.35 -5.58
CA ILE A 131 0.17 -5.43 -6.41
C ILE A 131 0.65 -4.90 -7.78
N TYR A 132 -0.15 -4.12 -8.48
CA TYR A 132 0.11 -3.79 -9.89
C TYR A 132 0.59 -2.35 -10.12
N ILE A 133 0.04 -1.38 -9.40
CA ILE A 133 0.34 0.05 -9.61
C ILE A 133 1.65 0.42 -8.92
N ALA A 134 1.86 -0.02 -7.68
CA ALA A 134 3.05 0.34 -6.91
C ALA A 134 4.36 -0.09 -7.60
N GLY A 135 4.43 -1.34 -8.08
CA GLY A 135 5.61 -1.83 -8.83
C GLY A 135 5.83 -1.10 -10.15
N THR A 136 4.75 -0.79 -10.88
CA THR A 136 4.81 -0.06 -12.17
C THR A 136 5.26 1.39 -11.99
N LEU A 137 4.86 2.04 -10.90
CA LEU A 137 5.32 3.39 -10.56
C LEU A 137 6.84 3.42 -10.32
N LEU A 138 7.38 2.42 -9.61
CA LEU A 138 8.84 2.31 -9.41
C LEU A 138 9.60 2.12 -10.73
N LEU A 139 9.06 1.33 -11.66
CA LEU A 139 9.64 1.17 -13.00
C LEU A 139 9.62 2.49 -13.78
N SER A 140 8.49 3.21 -13.72
CA SER A 140 8.32 4.49 -14.40
C SER A 140 9.28 5.56 -13.86
N MET A 141 9.58 5.53 -12.56
CA MET A 141 10.53 6.42 -11.90
C MET A 141 12.01 6.04 -12.10
N LYS A 142 12.30 5.01 -12.90
CA LYS A 142 13.66 4.52 -13.19
C LYS A 142 14.47 4.34 -11.90
N VAL A 143 13.94 3.53 -10.98
CA VAL A 143 14.63 3.18 -9.74
C VAL A 143 15.95 2.48 -10.06
N THR A 144 17.03 2.95 -9.43
CA THR A 144 18.38 2.42 -9.58
C THR A 144 18.85 1.77 -8.28
N ARG A 145 19.95 1.01 -8.32
CA ARG A 145 20.54 0.33 -7.15
C ARG A 145 20.85 1.26 -5.99
N ASP A 146 21.13 2.54 -6.25
CA ASP A 146 21.45 3.53 -5.22
C ASP A 146 20.20 4.00 -4.45
N ASP A 147 19.03 3.99 -5.09
CA ASP A 147 17.73 4.36 -4.49
C ASP A 147 17.16 3.27 -3.55
N LEU A 148 17.89 2.17 -3.38
CA LEU A 148 17.49 0.98 -2.64
C LEU A 148 18.26 0.81 -1.32
N ALA A 149 19.29 1.64 -1.11
CA ALA A 149 20.03 1.69 0.15
C ALA A 149 19.06 1.98 1.30
N ILE A 150 19.26 1.33 2.45
CA ILE A 150 18.42 1.59 3.61
C ILE A 150 18.71 3.03 4.06
N PRO A 151 17.68 3.90 4.21
CA PRO A 151 17.91 5.16 4.92
C PRO A 151 18.47 4.78 6.28
N VAL A 152 19.71 5.17 6.56
CA VAL A 152 20.33 4.94 7.86
C VAL A 152 19.42 5.62 8.88
N LYS A 153 18.86 4.85 9.82
CA LYS A 153 18.05 5.42 10.90
C LYS A 153 18.92 6.45 11.61
N GLU A 154 18.50 7.71 11.65
CA GLU A 154 19.14 8.84 12.33
C GLU A 154 19.22 8.70 13.88
N GLY A 155 19.11 7.48 14.43
CA GLY A 155 19.26 7.19 15.85
C GLY A 155 20.13 5.98 16.18
N VAL A 156 20.84 5.38 15.20
CA VAL A 156 21.76 4.25 15.45
C VAL A 156 23.21 4.72 15.58
N LEU A 157 23.50 6.00 15.34
CA LEU A 157 24.84 6.58 15.46
C LEU A 157 25.17 7.10 16.86
N GLU A 158 24.21 7.18 17.79
CA GLU A 158 24.46 7.65 19.17
C GLU A 158 24.70 6.51 20.18
N GLU A 159 24.53 5.24 19.80
CA GLU A 159 24.71 4.08 20.71
C GLU A 159 25.97 3.22 20.46
N ASP A 160 26.87 3.62 19.54
CA ASP A 160 28.22 3.04 19.49
C ASP A 160 29.23 4.00 20.12
N GLY A 161 28.88 4.49 21.31
CA GLY A 161 29.85 5.00 22.28
C GLY A 161 30.68 3.85 22.82
N ARG A 162 31.74 3.49 22.09
CA ARG A 162 32.87 2.77 22.67
C ARG A 162 34.06 3.74 22.70
N PRO A 163 34.83 3.73 23.81
CA PRO A 163 35.94 4.66 24.02
C PRO A 163 37.00 4.60 22.92
#